data_AF-G5NMT9-F1
#
_entry.id   AF-G5NMT9-F1
#
_cell.length_a   1.000
_cell.length_b   1.000
_cell.length_c   1.000
_cell.angle_alpha   90.00
_cell.angle_beta   90.00
_cell.angle_gamma   90.00
#
_symmetry.space_group_name_H-M   'P 1'
#
loop_
_entity.id
_entity.type
_entity.pdbx_description
1 polymer ?
#
loop_
_entity_poly.entity_id
_entity_poly.type
_entity_poly.pdbx_seq_one_letter_code
_entity_poly.pdbx_strand_id
1 'polypeptide(L)'
;MYQFARQIGGGNDFYLPQIQDELYDKLDPRYIPLHRKRIEQLDQETKLIFIDEMHNIKGVPMLWDALQTEDREQRKFGIRTVFASQYPDDYPPDLLASANSIYLMRVRETDFPLLSKSCQIPEITLRRLLMTPPGAAPDGSGTTFLGIFKTSRGNVAQLLKHAVGPRELWALNSTPENRALRKRLTASLGARTARELLASKFRYGSAVAQIDYIKSRTDDADDTSAVNRLADQLLNEYGYLQG
;
A
#
# COMPACT_ATOMS: atom_id res chain seq x y z
N MET A 1 -7.14 -14.35 13.71
CA MET A 1 -7.88 -13.54 12.71
C MET A 1 -7.20 -13.58 11.34
N TYR A 2 -5.91 -13.20 11.22
CA TYR A 2 -5.17 -13.20 9.94
C TYR A 2 -5.21 -14.51 9.16
N GLN A 3 -4.91 -15.64 9.81
CA GLN A 3 -4.94 -16.96 9.16
C GLN A 3 -6.33 -17.34 8.62
N PHE A 4 -7.38 -17.02 9.38
CA PHE A 4 -8.76 -17.26 8.97
C PHE A 4 -9.20 -16.32 7.84
N ALA A 5 -8.88 -15.02 7.95
CA ALA A 5 -9.19 -14.02 6.92
C ALA A 5 -8.50 -14.35 5.59
N ARG A 6 -7.26 -14.85 5.66
CA ARG A 6 -6.52 -15.37 4.50
C ARG A 6 -7.22 -16.58 3.87
N GLN A 7 -7.68 -17.53 4.69
CA GLN A 7 -8.38 -18.71 4.19
C GLN A 7 -9.68 -18.34 3.46
N ILE A 8 -10.40 -17.33 3.97
CA ILE A 8 -11.60 -16.78 3.32
C ILE A 8 -11.26 -15.95 2.07
N GLY A 9 -10.20 -15.14 2.12
CA GLY A 9 -9.83 -14.17 1.08
C GLY A 9 -9.23 -14.77 -0.20
N GLY A 10 -9.39 -16.08 -0.42
CA GLY A 10 -8.84 -16.78 -1.58
C GLY A 10 -7.40 -17.25 -1.39
N GLY A 11 -6.84 -17.17 -0.18
CA GLY A 11 -5.56 -17.81 0.13
C GLY A 11 -5.58 -19.31 -0.18
N ASN A 12 -6.73 -19.98 0.01
CA ASN A 12 -6.94 -21.38 -0.37
C ASN A 12 -6.73 -21.66 -1.86
N ASP A 13 -7.07 -20.72 -2.75
CA ASP A 13 -6.88 -20.91 -4.20
C ASP A 13 -5.39 -21.04 -4.54
N PHE A 14 -4.52 -20.40 -3.76
CA PHE A 14 -3.07 -20.48 -3.98
C PHE A 14 -2.50 -21.87 -3.66
N TYR A 15 -3.25 -22.72 -2.94
CA TYR A 15 -2.83 -24.09 -2.60
C TYR A 15 -3.47 -25.15 -3.49
N LEU A 16 -4.37 -24.77 -4.41
CA LEU A 16 -5.03 -25.73 -5.29
C LEU A 16 -4.05 -26.60 -6.11
N PRO A 17 -2.92 -26.06 -6.61
CA PRO A 17 -1.89 -26.90 -7.24
C PRO A 17 -1.33 -28.01 -6.34
N GLN A 18 -1.25 -27.78 -5.03
CA GLN A 18 -0.66 -28.70 -4.06
C GLN A 18 -1.62 -29.82 -3.65
N ILE A 19 -2.94 -29.61 -3.78
CA ILE A 19 -3.98 -30.59 -3.45
C ILE A 19 -4.75 -31.07 -4.70
N GLN A 20 -4.17 -30.88 -5.89
CA GLN A 20 -4.86 -31.10 -7.16
C GLN A 20 -5.40 -32.54 -7.30
N ASP A 21 -4.65 -33.54 -6.83
CA ASP A 21 -5.04 -34.94 -6.95
C ASP A 21 -6.27 -35.24 -6.08
N GLU A 22 -6.26 -34.80 -4.81
CA GLU A 22 -7.41 -34.91 -3.91
C GLU A 22 -8.65 -34.17 -4.42
N LEU A 23 -8.44 -33.04 -5.11
CA LEU A 23 -9.52 -32.29 -5.73
C LEU A 23 -10.10 -33.06 -6.92
N TYR A 24 -9.25 -33.55 -7.83
CA TYR A 24 -9.70 -34.30 -9.01
C TYR A 24 -10.44 -35.58 -8.62
N ASP A 25 -9.99 -36.28 -7.57
CA ASP A 25 -10.64 -37.49 -7.05
C ASP A 25 -12.06 -37.24 -6.53
N LYS A 26 -12.35 -36.02 -6.08
CA LYS A 26 -13.67 -35.62 -5.54
C LYS A 26 -14.56 -34.94 -6.57
N LEU A 27 -14.06 -34.65 -7.77
CA LEU A 27 -14.80 -33.98 -8.83
C LEU A 27 -15.40 -34.96 -9.82
N ASP A 28 -16.60 -34.65 -10.33
CA ASP A 28 -17.14 -35.36 -11.49
C ASP A 28 -16.18 -35.17 -12.69
N PRO A 29 -15.83 -36.25 -13.43
CA PRO A 29 -14.86 -36.20 -14.52
C PRO A 29 -15.10 -35.10 -15.56
N ARG A 30 -16.35 -34.66 -15.75
CA ARG A 30 -16.71 -33.59 -16.69
C ARG A 30 -16.14 -32.22 -16.31
N TYR A 31 -15.90 -31.96 -15.02
CA TYR A 31 -15.37 -30.68 -14.54
C TYR A 31 -13.85 -30.65 -14.43
N ILE A 32 -13.19 -31.81 -14.45
CA ILE A 32 -11.72 -31.91 -14.33
C ILE A 32 -10.98 -31.06 -15.37
N PRO A 33 -11.35 -31.05 -16.67
CA PRO A 33 -10.65 -30.21 -17.67
C PRO A 33 -10.73 -28.71 -17.37
N LEU A 34 -11.88 -28.24 -16.85
CA LEU A 34 -12.08 -26.84 -16.47
C LEU A 34 -11.17 -26.45 -15.30
N HIS A 35 -11.13 -27.27 -14.25
CA HIS A 35 -10.31 -27.00 -13.06
C HIS A 35 -8.81 -27.15 -13.36
N ARG A 36 -8.42 -28.12 -14.19
CA ARG A 36 -7.02 -28.32 -14.60
C ARG A 36 -6.39 -27.06 -15.19
N LYS A 37 -7.09 -26.41 -16.14
CA LYS A 37 -6.62 -25.17 -16.74
C LYS A 37 -6.40 -24.06 -15.71
N ARG A 38 -7.30 -23.95 -14.73
CA ARG A 38 -7.19 -22.95 -13.64
C ARG A 38 -6.03 -23.28 -12.71
N ILE A 39 -5.84 -24.56 -12.38
CA ILE A 39 -4.75 -25.03 -11.51
C ILE A 39 -3.40 -24.80 -12.17
N GLU A 40 -3.25 -25.12 -13.46
CA GLU A 40 -2.02 -24.86 -14.21
C GLU A 40 -1.68 -23.36 -14.25
N GLN A 41 -2.67 -22.50 -14.47
CA GLN A 41 -2.48 -21.06 -14.37
C GLN A 41 -2.02 -20.66 -12.97
N LEU A 42 -2.72 -21.16 -11.94
CA LEU A 42 -2.37 -20.93 -10.55
C LEU A 42 -1.03 -21.53 -10.18
N ASP A 43 -0.46 -22.50 -10.87
CA ASP A 43 0.88 -23.02 -10.55
C ASP A 43 1.98 -22.11 -11.12
N GLN A 44 1.74 -21.54 -12.29
CA GLN A 44 2.71 -20.72 -13.05
C GLN A 44 2.83 -19.27 -12.56
N GLU A 45 1.81 -18.73 -11.91
CA GLU A 45 1.79 -17.33 -11.48
C GLU A 45 2.56 -17.11 -10.16
N THR A 46 3.16 -15.94 -9.97
CA THR A 46 3.62 -15.52 -8.62
C THR A 46 2.46 -14.86 -7.89
N LYS A 47 2.18 -15.28 -6.66
CA LYS A 47 1.08 -14.74 -5.85
C LYS A 47 1.64 -13.93 -4.71
N LEU A 48 0.94 -12.87 -4.34
CA LEU A 48 1.31 -11.98 -3.26
C LEU A 48 0.22 -11.98 -2.20
N ILE A 49 0.62 -12.17 -0.95
CA ILE A 49 -0.24 -12.03 0.22
C ILE A 49 0.23 -10.81 0.98
N PHE A 50 -0.62 -9.80 1.08
CA PHE A 50 -0.34 -8.61 1.89
C PHE A 50 -1.09 -8.72 3.21
N ILE A 51 -0.34 -8.66 4.30
CA ILE A 51 -0.88 -8.65 5.66
C ILE A 51 -0.51 -7.33 6.30
N ASP A 52 -1.53 -6.51 6.54
CA ASP A 52 -1.40 -5.18 7.13
C ASP A 52 -1.63 -5.21 8.64
N GLU A 53 -1.18 -4.15 9.31
CA GLU A 53 -1.32 -3.93 10.76
C GLU A 53 -0.68 -5.03 11.62
N MET A 54 0.51 -5.48 11.25
CA MET A 54 1.22 -6.54 11.95
C MET A 54 1.60 -6.18 13.40
N HIS A 55 1.55 -4.89 13.76
CA HIS A 55 1.67 -4.44 15.15
C HIS A 55 0.64 -5.10 16.08
N ASN A 56 -0.52 -5.52 15.58
CA ASN A 56 -1.56 -6.21 16.35
C ASN A 56 -1.10 -7.56 16.94
N ILE A 57 -0.08 -8.19 16.35
CA ILE A 57 0.47 -9.47 16.83
C ILE A 57 1.85 -9.30 17.48
N LYS A 58 2.29 -8.05 17.72
CA LYS A 58 3.52 -7.76 18.44
C LYS A 58 3.46 -8.44 19.83
N GLY A 59 4.54 -9.13 20.19
CA GLY A 59 4.63 -9.84 21.47
C GLY A 59 3.87 -11.16 21.55
N VAL A 60 3.39 -11.70 20.43
CA VAL A 60 2.77 -13.04 20.36
C VAL A 60 3.64 -13.99 19.51
N PRO A 61 4.67 -14.64 20.08
CA PRO A 61 5.66 -15.42 19.34
C PRO A 61 5.03 -16.54 18.48
N MET A 62 4.06 -17.26 19.03
CA MET A 62 3.38 -18.36 18.34
C MET A 62 2.79 -17.95 16.98
N LEU A 63 2.26 -16.72 16.86
CA LEU A 63 1.70 -16.25 15.59
C LEU A 63 2.81 -15.89 14.59
N TRP A 64 3.92 -15.34 15.06
CA TRP A 64 5.08 -15.06 14.22
C TRP A 64 5.74 -16.34 13.71
N ASP A 65 5.91 -17.34 14.58
CA ASP A 65 6.51 -18.63 14.22
C ASP A 65 5.67 -19.36 13.17
N ALA A 66 4.34 -19.31 13.31
CA ALA A 66 3.42 -19.85 12.31
C ALA A 66 3.57 -19.14 10.96
N LEU A 67 3.57 -17.80 10.93
CA LEU A 67 3.73 -17.02 9.70
C LEU A 67 5.11 -17.21 9.05
N GLN A 68 6.18 -17.35 9.83
CA GLN A 68 7.52 -17.61 9.33
C GLN A 68 7.66 -18.98 8.69
N THR A 69 7.13 -20.01 9.36
CA THR A 69 7.14 -21.38 8.85
C THR A 69 6.40 -21.41 7.52
N GLU A 70 5.24 -20.79 7.50
CA GLU A 70 4.38 -20.72 6.34
C GLU A 70 5.03 -19.96 5.16
N ASP A 71 5.62 -18.78 5.38
CA ASP A 71 6.31 -18.02 4.33
C ASP A 71 7.45 -18.83 3.69
N ARG A 72 8.21 -19.59 4.50
CA ARG A 72 9.30 -20.45 4.03
C ARG A 72 8.80 -21.60 3.15
N GLU A 73 7.69 -22.23 3.53
CA GLU A 73 7.08 -23.31 2.75
C GLU A 73 6.50 -22.79 1.45
N GLN A 74 5.80 -21.65 1.51
CA GLN A 74 5.09 -21.03 0.40
C GLN A 74 5.98 -20.45 -0.68
N ARG A 75 7.19 -20.02 -0.31
CA ARG A 75 8.19 -19.55 -1.26
C ARG A 75 8.50 -20.57 -2.35
N LYS A 76 8.42 -21.87 -2.05
CA LYS A 76 8.65 -22.96 -3.03
C LYS A 76 7.57 -23.02 -4.11
N PHE A 77 6.39 -22.46 -3.84
CA PHE A 77 5.21 -22.47 -4.70
C PHE A 77 4.94 -21.11 -5.35
N GLY A 78 5.93 -20.21 -5.36
CA GLY A 78 5.81 -18.88 -5.94
C GLY A 78 4.86 -17.95 -5.19
N ILE A 79 4.51 -18.28 -3.94
CA ILE A 79 3.73 -17.41 -3.06
C ILE A 79 4.71 -16.57 -2.24
N ARG A 80 4.47 -15.26 -2.20
CA ARG A 80 5.29 -14.29 -1.45
C ARG A 80 4.42 -13.56 -0.44
N THR A 81 4.86 -13.52 0.81
CA THR A 81 4.17 -12.78 1.87
C THR A 81 4.82 -11.41 2.04
N VAL A 82 3.99 -10.37 2.17
CA VAL A 82 4.40 -9.01 2.50
C VAL A 82 3.74 -8.65 3.82
N PHE A 83 4.56 -8.33 4.80
CA PHE A 83 4.13 -7.85 6.10
C PHE A 83 4.24 -6.32 6.14
N ALA A 84 3.19 -5.63 6.58
CA ALA A 84 3.16 -4.19 6.78
C ALA A 84 2.85 -3.83 8.25
N SER A 85 3.62 -2.89 8.78
CA SER A 85 3.51 -2.38 10.15
C SER A 85 4.06 -0.97 10.24
N GLN A 86 3.75 -0.27 11.32
CA GLN A 86 4.17 1.10 11.55
C GLN A 86 5.64 1.20 11.97
N TYR A 87 6.15 0.25 12.76
CA TYR A 87 7.50 0.32 13.31
C TYR A 87 8.34 -0.95 13.06
N PRO A 88 9.66 -0.80 12.86
CA PRO A 88 10.56 -1.94 12.68
C PRO A 88 10.62 -2.88 13.90
N ASP A 89 10.41 -2.36 15.11
CA ASP A 89 10.42 -3.13 16.36
C ASP A 89 9.12 -3.90 16.61
N ASP A 90 8.12 -3.77 15.73
CA ASP A 90 6.94 -4.65 15.75
C ASP A 90 7.28 -6.06 15.27
N TYR A 91 8.37 -6.20 14.49
CA TYR A 91 8.83 -7.45 13.94
C TYR A 91 9.86 -8.14 14.85
N PRO A 92 9.81 -9.48 14.97
CA PRO A 92 10.91 -10.23 15.57
C PRO A 92 12.23 -9.94 14.86
N PRO A 93 13.36 -9.75 15.59
CA PRO A 93 14.65 -9.41 14.99
C PRO A 93 15.09 -10.40 13.89
N ASP A 94 14.83 -11.70 14.08
CA ASP A 94 15.19 -12.75 13.12
C ASP A 94 14.34 -12.69 11.85
N LEU A 95 13.10 -12.23 11.94
CA LEU A 95 12.25 -12.00 10.76
C LEU A 95 12.82 -10.85 9.93
N LEU A 96 13.13 -9.73 10.59
CA LEU A 96 13.71 -8.56 9.93
C LEU A 96 15.07 -8.90 9.31
N ALA A 97 15.88 -9.72 9.99
CA ALA A 97 17.17 -10.20 9.48
C ALA A 97 17.04 -11.21 8.32
N SER A 98 15.95 -11.96 8.21
CA SER A 98 15.75 -12.93 7.12
C SER A 98 14.98 -12.36 5.92
N ALA A 99 14.38 -11.18 6.04
CA ALA A 99 13.67 -10.51 4.96
C ALA A 99 14.57 -10.22 3.75
N ASN A 100 14.16 -10.70 2.56
CA ASN A 100 14.90 -10.45 1.31
C ASN A 100 14.75 -9.02 0.81
N SER A 101 13.63 -8.37 1.11
CA SER A 101 13.30 -7.03 0.65
C SER A 101 12.58 -6.28 1.76
N ILE A 102 13.06 -5.08 2.08
CA ILE A 102 12.50 -4.21 3.11
C ILE A 102 12.26 -2.84 2.48
N TYR A 103 11.06 -2.31 2.70
CA TYR A 103 10.64 -1.01 2.19
C TYR A 103 10.34 -0.12 3.39
N LEU A 104 11.14 0.93 3.59
CA LEU A 104 11.02 1.84 4.71
C LEU A 104 10.55 3.21 4.21
N MET A 105 9.30 3.55 4.50
CA MET A 105 8.72 4.86 4.13
C MET A 105 9.30 5.97 5.02
N ARG A 106 9.35 5.71 6.34
CA ARG A 106 9.99 6.57 7.35
C ARG A 106 10.58 5.69 8.44
N VAL A 107 11.49 6.26 9.22
CA VAL A 107 12.19 5.61 10.33
C VAL A 107 12.30 6.59 11.49
N ARG A 108 12.50 6.09 12.72
CA ARG A 108 12.90 6.92 13.87
C ARG A 108 14.40 6.75 14.10
N GLU A 109 15.06 7.77 14.66
CA GLU A 109 16.48 7.65 15.02
C GLU A 109 16.72 6.52 16.04
N THR A 110 15.74 6.27 16.92
CA THR A 110 15.76 5.15 17.87
C THR A 110 15.81 3.77 17.19
N ASP A 111 15.36 3.66 15.94
CA ASP A 111 15.36 2.41 15.18
C ASP A 111 16.69 2.15 14.47
N PHE A 112 17.61 3.12 14.44
CA PHE A 112 18.86 3.03 13.67
C PHE A 112 19.74 1.85 14.09
N PRO A 113 19.93 1.54 15.39
CA PRO A 113 20.73 0.39 15.78
C PRO A 113 20.13 -0.94 15.29
N LEU A 114 18.80 -1.09 15.40
CA LEU A 114 18.07 -2.28 14.93
C LEU A 114 18.21 -2.43 13.42
N LEU A 115 17.93 -1.37 12.66
CA LEU A 115 17.99 -1.39 11.20
C LEU A 115 19.42 -1.61 10.68
N SER A 116 20.41 -0.95 11.27
CA SER A 116 21.82 -1.11 10.88
C SER A 116 22.31 -2.54 11.14
N LYS A 117 21.92 -3.14 12.27
CA LYS A 117 22.28 -4.51 12.63
C LYS A 117 21.57 -5.55 11.75
N SER A 118 20.24 -5.48 11.64
CA SER A 118 19.43 -6.50 10.96
C SER A 118 19.49 -6.40 9.43
N CYS A 119 19.62 -5.17 8.91
CA CYS A 119 19.64 -4.92 7.46
C CYS A 119 21.06 -4.74 6.91
N GLN A 120 22.08 -4.61 7.77
CA GLN A 120 23.49 -4.40 7.40
C GLN A 120 23.68 -3.20 6.48
N ILE A 121 23.05 -2.07 6.83
CA ILE A 121 23.15 -0.82 6.08
C ILE A 121 23.84 0.27 6.91
N PRO A 122 24.62 1.17 6.29
CA PRO A 122 25.22 2.29 7.00
C PRO A 122 24.17 3.28 7.52
N GLU A 123 24.38 3.77 8.75
CA GLU A 123 23.49 4.75 9.39
C GLU A 123 23.31 6.04 8.55
N ILE A 124 24.34 6.45 7.80
CA ILE A 124 24.26 7.61 6.89
C ILE A 124 23.13 7.47 5.86
N THR A 125 22.78 6.24 5.46
CA THR A 125 21.66 5.97 4.56
C THR A 125 20.32 6.27 5.21
N LEU A 126 20.16 5.90 6.49
CA LEU A 126 18.98 6.18 7.30
C LEU A 126 18.84 7.69 7.57
N ARG A 127 19.95 8.38 7.87
CA ARG A 127 19.98 9.84 8.00
C ARG A 127 19.57 10.54 6.71
N ARG A 128 20.04 10.07 5.55
CA ARG A 128 19.61 10.60 4.25
C ARG A 128 18.11 10.43 4.02
N LEU A 129 17.50 9.30 4.43
CA LEU A 129 16.04 9.12 4.37
C LEU A 129 15.31 10.17 5.23
N LEU A 130 15.78 10.44 6.45
CA LEU A 130 15.16 11.43 7.34
C LEU A 130 15.16 12.85 6.75
N MET A 131 16.19 13.21 5.99
CA MET A 131 16.30 14.49 5.30
C MET A 131 15.33 14.64 4.11
N THR A 132 14.64 13.57 3.72
CA THR A 132 13.61 13.62 2.67
C THR A 132 12.23 13.96 3.26
N PRO A 133 11.32 14.54 2.46
CA PRO A 133 9.97 14.85 2.93
C PRO A 133 9.25 13.61 3.49
N PRO A 134 8.44 13.74 4.57
CA PRO A 134 7.76 12.62 5.21
C PRO A 134 6.60 12.01 4.39
N GLY A 135 6.34 12.54 3.20
CA GLY A 135 5.28 12.08 2.30
C GLY A 135 5.60 12.44 0.85
N ALA A 136 4.57 12.62 0.04
CA ALA A 136 4.75 13.06 -1.34
C ALA A 136 5.54 14.39 -1.37
N ALA A 137 6.62 14.40 -2.14
CA ALA A 137 7.45 15.59 -2.28
C ALA A 137 6.65 16.73 -2.97
N PRO A 138 6.82 17.99 -2.53
CA PRO A 138 6.09 19.14 -3.10
C PRO A 138 6.33 19.36 -4.60
N ASP A 139 7.44 18.85 -5.11
CA ASP A 139 7.82 18.91 -6.54
C ASP A 139 7.09 17.87 -7.40
N GLY A 140 6.21 17.04 -6.82
CA GLY A 140 5.48 15.99 -7.52
C GLY A 140 6.29 14.75 -7.86
N SER A 141 7.54 14.67 -7.38
CA SER A 141 8.40 13.51 -7.64
C SER A 141 7.99 12.25 -6.86
N GLY A 142 6.96 12.34 -6.01
CA GLY A 142 6.39 11.23 -5.26
C GLY A 142 6.94 11.10 -3.85
N THR A 143 6.60 9.98 -3.19
CA THR A 143 7.07 9.68 -1.84
C THR A 143 8.43 9.04 -1.90
N THR A 144 9.39 9.57 -1.15
CA THR A 144 10.71 8.94 -1.01
C THR A 144 10.64 7.83 0.03
N PHE A 145 11.23 6.68 -0.28
CA PHE A 145 11.36 5.56 0.64
C PHE A 145 12.73 4.89 0.45
N LEU A 146 13.20 4.18 1.47
CA LEU A 146 14.40 3.37 1.37
C LEU A 146 14.03 1.93 1.02
N GLY A 147 14.49 1.47 -0.15
CA GLY A 147 14.45 0.06 -0.52
C GLY A 147 15.75 -0.62 -0.12
N ILE A 148 15.64 -1.72 0.64
CA ILE A 148 16.76 -2.58 1.01
C ILE A 148 16.52 -3.95 0.39
N PHE A 149 17.46 -4.42 -0.42
CA PHE A 149 17.37 -5.68 -1.15
C PHE A 149 18.57 -6.56 -0.81
N LYS A 150 18.32 -7.72 -0.21
CA LYS A 150 19.35 -8.73 0.02
C LYS A 150 19.51 -9.55 -1.25
N THR A 151 20.68 -9.41 -1.89
CA THR A 151 21.00 -10.13 -3.12
C THR A 151 22.10 -11.15 -2.85
N SER A 152 22.32 -12.07 -3.79
CA SER A 152 23.43 -13.03 -3.72
C SER A 152 24.81 -12.36 -3.72
N ARG A 153 24.91 -11.10 -4.13
CA ARG A 153 26.16 -10.32 -4.21
C ARG A 153 26.31 -9.31 -3.06
N GLY A 154 25.40 -9.33 -2.09
CA GLY A 154 25.36 -8.39 -0.97
C GLY A 154 24.07 -7.58 -0.93
N ASN A 155 23.99 -6.69 0.07
CA ASN A 155 22.80 -5.87 0.30
C ASN A 155 22.88 -4.58 -0.52
N VAL A 156 21.82 -4.25 -1.23
CA VAL A 156 21.64 -2.97 -1.92
C VAL A 156 20.65 -2.14 -1.12
N ALA A 157 21.04 -0.93 -0.74
CA ALA A 157 20.18 0.02 -0.05
C ALA A 157 20.12 1.31 -0.85
N GLN A 158 18.94 1.69 -1.32
CA GLN A 158 18.76 2.85 -2.19
C GLN A 158 17.51 3.65 -1.82
N LEU A 159 17.66 4.98 -1.81
CA LEU A 159 16.51 5.88 -1.78
C LEU A 159 15.83 5.84 -3.15
N LEU A 160 14.57 5.45 -3.13
CA LEU A 160 13.71 5.34 -4.29
C LEU A 160 12.54 6.30 -4.14
N LYS A 161 11.96 6.70 -5.28
CA LYS A 161 10.77 7.54 -5.32
C LYS A 161 9.60 6.74 -5.87
N HIS A 162 8.51 6.71 -5.12
CA HIS A 162 7.24 6.20 -5.60
C HIS A 162 6.39 7.37 -6.11
N ALA A 163 6.42 7.59 -7.42
CA ALA A 163 5.60 8.58 -8.09
C ALA A 163 4.26 7.94 -8.50
N VAL A 164 3.18 8.38 -7.86
CA VAL A 164 1.81 7.95 -8.15
C VAL A 164 1.15 8.98 -9.06
N GLY A 165 0.40 8.52 -10.05
CA GLY A 165 -0.28 9.43 -10.97
C GLY A 165 -1.32 10.31 -10.25
N PRO A 166 -1.57 11.56 -10.70
CA PRO A 166 -2.52 12.47 -10.04
C PRO A 166 -3.93 11.87 -9.82
N ARG A 167 -4.41 11.04 -10.75
CA ARG A 167 -5.71 10.35 -10.64
C ARG A 167 -5.72 9.29 -9.53
N GLU A 168 -4.62 8.58 -9.35
CA GLU A 168 -4.44 7.57 -8.30
C GLU A 168 -4.25 8.23 -6.94
N LEU A 169 -3.48 9.32 -6.87
CA LEU A 169 -3.38 10.14 -5.65
C LEU A 169 -4.78 10.56 -5.17
N TRP A 170 -5.62 11.07 -6.07
CA TRP A 170 -7.00 11.42 -5.73
C TRP A 170 -7.91 10.23 -5.46
N ALA A 171 -7.58 9.01 -5.89
CA ALA A 171 -8.33 7.80 -5.53
C ALA A 171 -7.96 7.31 -4.12
N LEU A 172 -6.66 7.36 -3.77
CA LEU A 172 -6.10 6.84 -2.53
C LEU A 172 -6.11 7.85 -1.38
N ASN A 173 -6.33 9.14 -1.67
CA ASN A 173 -6.37 10.17 -0.64
C ASN A 173 -7.49 9.90 0.38
N SER A 174 -7.13 9.85 1.66
CA SER A 174 -8.02 9.56 2.78
C SER A 174 -8.27 10.77 3.69
N THR A 175 -7.61 11.91 3.46
CA THR A 175 -7.76 13.16 4.22
C THR A 175 -9.24 13.60 4.23
N PRO A 176 -9.83 13.93 5.40
CA PRO A 176 -11.26 14.24 5.51
C PRO A 176 -11.77 15.30 4.52
N GLU A 177 -11.04 16.40 4.37
CA GLU A 177 -11.39 17.54 3.51
C GLU A 177 -11.35 17.15 2.03
N ASN A 178 -10.28 16.47 1.60
CA ASN A 178 -10.16 15.96 0.24
C ASN A 178 -11.22 14.90 -0.05
N ARG A 179 -11.55 14.04 0.93
CA ARG A 179 -12.62 13.04 0.81
C ARG A 179 -13.98 13.70 0.65
N ALA A 180 -14.27 14.74 1.45
CA ALA A 180 -15.52 15.50 1.37
C ALA A 180 -15.66 16.20 0.01
N LEU A 181 -14.61 16.89 -0.44
CA LEU A 181 -14.55 17.53 -1.76
C LEU A 181 -14.79 16.51 -2.89
N ARG A 182 -14.06 15.39 -2.86
CA ARG A 182 -14.19 14.31 -3.85
C ARG A 182 -15.59 13.71 -3.85
N LYS A 183 -16.20 13.49 -2.68
CA LYS A 183 -17.55 12.95 -2.55
C LYS A 183 -18.58 13.90 -3.19
N ARG A 184 -18.47 15.20 -2.93
CA ARG A 184 -19.35 16.23 -3.50
C ARG A 184 -19.25 16.30 -5.02
N LEU A 185 -18.03 16.37 -5.56
CA LEU A 185 -17.82 16.38 -7.02
C LEU A 185 -18.28 15.08 -7.68
N THR A 186 -18.06 13.93 -7.02
CA THR A 186 -18.50 12.62 -7.51
C THR A 186 -20.02 12.54 -7.63
N ALA A 187 -20.76 13.13 -6.68
CA ALA A 187 -22.22 13.16 -6.72
C ALA A 187 -22.76 13.96 -7.93
N SER A 188 -22.00 14.94 -8.42
CA SER A 188 -22.43 15.82 -9.52
C SER A 188 -21.93 15.36 -10.90
N LEU A 189 -20.69 14.88 -11.00
CA LEU A 189 -20.02 14.56 -12.28
C LEU A 189 -19.79 13.06 -12.51
N GLY A 190 -20.01 12.23 -11.50
CA GLY A 190 -19.59 10.83 -11.48
C GLY A 190 -18.12 10.65 -11.10
N ALA A 191 -17.79 9.43 -10.64
CA ALA A 191 -16.51 9.15 -9.97
C ALA A 191 -15.26 9.29 -10.85
N ARG A 192 -15.38 9.01 -12.15
CA ARG A 192 -14.27 9.12 -13.10
C ARG A 192 -13.95 10.59 -13.41
N THR A 193 -14.97 11.32 -13.84
CA THR A 193 -14.88 12.73 -14.23
C THR A 193 -14.45 13.61 -13.06
N ALA A 194 -14.99 13.38 -11.86
CA ALA A 194 -14.58 14.09 -10.66
C ALA A 194 -13.08 13.92 -10.36
N ARG A 195 -12.54 12.70 -10.50
CA ARG A 195 -11.11 12.43 -10.31
C ARG A 195 -10.25 13.06 -11.40
N GLU A 196 -10.73 13.10 -12.65
CA GLU A 196 -10.02 13.77 -13.76
C GLU A 196 -9.95 15.29 -13.54
N LEU A 197 -11.07 15.92 -13.15
CA LEU A 197 -11.12 17.33 -12.79
C LEU A 197 -10.17 17.65 -11.63
N LEU A 198 -10.26 16.89 -10.55
CA LEU A 198 -9.40 17.05 -9.38
C LEU A 198 -7.91 16.85 -9.71
N ALA A 199 -7.58 15.82 -10.50
CA ALA A 199 -6.22 15.57 -10.96
C ALA A 199 -5.67 16.72 -11.85
N SER A 200 -6.52 17.33 -12.66
CA SER A 200 -6.13 18.45 -13.53
C SER A 200 -5.83 19.73 -12.74
N LYS A 201 -6.65 20.03 -11.73
CA LYS A 201 -6.58 21.24 -10.90
C LYS A 201 -5.57 21.11 -9.76
N PHE A 202 -5.47 19.92 -9.18
CA PHE A 202 -4.61 19.59 -8.04
C PHE A 202 -3.76 18.37 -8.36
N ARG A 203 -2.70 18.59 -9.17
CA ARG A 203 -1.83 17.51 -9.68
C ARG A 203 -1.13 16.72 -8.58
N TYR A 204 -0.92 17.32 -7.42
CA TYR A 204 -0.27 16.69 -6.26
C TYR A 204 -1.26 15.95 -5.33
N GLY A 205 -2.53 15.83 -5.72
CA GLY A 205 -3.48 14.98 -5.00
C GLY A 205 -4.05 15.57 -3.72
N SER A 206 -3.92 16.88 -3.48
CA SER A 206 -4.49 17.55 -2.32
C SER A 206 -4.99 18.95 -2.66
N ALA A 207 -6.17 19.31 -2.15
CA ALA A 207 -6.75 20.64 -2.21
C ALA A 207 -6.70 21.39 -0.86
N VAL A 208 -6.09 20.79 0.18
CA VAL A 208 -6.08 21.34 1.55
C VAL A 208 -5.58 22.78 1.59
N ALA A 209 -4.47 23.10 0.91
CA ALA A 209 -3.95 24.47 0.88
C ALA A 209 -4.95 25.48 0.32
N GLN A 210 -5.73 25.10 -0.71
CA GLN A 210 -6.78 25.96 -1.27
C GLN A 210 -7.98 26.08 -0.33
N ILE A 211 -8.33 24.99 0.35
CA ILE A 211 -9.39 24.96 1.34
C ILE A 211 -9.03 25.86 2.53
N ASP A 212 -7.81 25.75 3.05
CA ASP A 212 -7.29 26.60 4.14
C ASP A 212 -7.21 28.07 3.72
N TYR A 213 -6.85 28.34 2.48
CA TYR A 213 -6.91 29.70 1.92
C TYR A 213 -8.34 30.25 1.94
N ILE A 214 -9.34 29.47 1.52
CA ILE A 214 -10.76 29.87 1.55
C ILE A 214 -11.23 30.08 2.99
N LYS A 215 -10.82 29.21 3.93
CA LYS A 215 -11.09 29.38 5.36
C LYS A 215 -10.51 30.70 5.87
N SER A 216 -9.25 31.01 5.59
CA SER A 216 -8.61 32.25 6.08
C SER A 216 -9.25 33.55 5.58
N ARG A 217 -9.97 33.50 4.46
CA ARG A 217 -10.67 34.64 3.86
C ARG A 217 -12.12 34.80 4.30
N THR A 218 -12.64 33.81 5.01
CA THR A 218 -14.02 33.82 5.46
C THR A 218 -13.97 33.76 6.99
N ASP A 219 -14.63 34.66 7.71
CA ASP A 219 -14.79 34.56 9.18
C ASP A 219 -15.63 33.33 9.62
N ASP A 220 -15.82 32.35 8.73
CA ASP A 220 -16.55 31.12 8.96
C ASP A 220 -15.57 30.03 9.45
N ALA A 221 -15.73 29.62 10.70
CA ALA A 221 -15.00 28.51 11.32
C ALA A 221 -15.50 27.11 10.86
N ASP A 222 -16.41 27.03 9.87
CA ASP A 222 -16.98 25.75 9.42
C ASP A 222 -16.26 25.20 8.19
N ASP A 223 -15.50 24.12 8.42
CA ASP A 223 -14.78 23.32 7.41
C ASP A 223 -15.69 22.87 6.25
N THR A 224 -16.95 22.57 6.55
CA THR A 224 -17.92 22.09 5.57
C THR A 224 -18.22 23.20 4.55
N SER A 225 -18.30 24.45 5.00
CA SER A 225 -18.59 25.60 4.14
C SER A 225 -17.48 25.86 3.11
N ALA A 226 -16.22 25.74 3.51
CA ALA A 226 -15.07 26.00 2.64
C ALA A 226 -14.94 24.93 1.53
N VAL A 227 -15.11 23.65 1.90
CA VAL A 227 -15.12 22.53 0.94
C VAL A 227 -16.25 22.69 -0.07
N ASN A 228 -17.43 23.09 0.41
CA ASN A 228 -18.61 23.27 -0.42
C ASN A 228 -18.42 24.38 -1.46
N ARG A 229 -17.88 25.53 -1.04
CA ARG A 229 -17.57 26.66 -1.94
C ARG A 229 -16.54 26.28 -3.00
N LEU A 230 -15.48 25.58 -2.60
CA LEU A 230 -14.47 25.12 -3.56
C LEU A 230 -15.08 24.15 -4.58
N ALA A 231 -15.95 23.24 -4.15
CA ALA A 231 -16.63 22.34 -5.06
C ALA A 231 -17.51 23.09 -6.06
N ASP A 232 -18.27 24.10 -5.63
CA ASP A 232 -19.12 24.90 -6.51
C ASP A 232 -18.30 25.69 -7.53
N GLN A 233 -17.18 26.28 -7.11
CA GLN A 233 -16.24 26.93 -8.02
C GLN A 233 -15.75 25.96 -9.11
N LEU A 234 -15.32 24.76 -8.71
CA LEU A 234 -14.83 23.75 -9.65
C LEU A 234 -15.91 23.24 -10.60
N LEU A 235 -17.15 23.06 -10.12
CA LEU A 235 -18.28 22.64 -10.94
C LEU A 235 -18.68 23.71 -11.95
N ASN A 236 -18.72 24.98 -11.53
CA ASN A 236 -19.00 26.08 -12.43
C ASN A 236 -17.94 26.18 -13.53
N GLU A 237 -16.66 26.19 -13.16
CA GLU A 237 -15.56 26.20 -14.13
C GLU A 237 -15.61 25.01 -15.11
N TYR A 238 -15.99 23.83 -14.63
CA TYR A 238 -16.12 22.64 -15.47
C TYR A 238 -17.30 22.76 -16.45
N GLY A 239 -18.45 23.28 -16.00
CA GLY A 239 -19.63 23.49 -16.82
C GLY A 239 -19.40 24.51 -17.96
N TYR A 240 -18.63 25.56 -17.69
CA TYR A 240 -18.25 26.56 -18.72
C TYR A 240 -17.33 26.02 -19.82
N LEU A 241 -16.58 24.93 -19.56
CA LEU A 241 -15.65 24.35 -20.54
C LEU A 241 -16.30 23.30 -21.45
N GLN A 242 -17.57 22.92 -21.19
CA GLN A 242 -18.32 21.94 -21.98
C GLN A 242 -19.43 22.53 -22.86
N GLY A 243 -19.76 23.81 -22.68
CA GLY A 243 -20.66 24.57 -23.56
C GLY A 243 -19.90 25.32 -24.64
#